data_AF-A0A1B8C294-F1
#
_entry.id   AF-A0A1B8C294-F1
#
_cell.length_a   1.000
_cell.length_b   1.000
_cell.length_c   1.000
_cell.angle_alpha   90.00
_cell.angle_beta   90.00
_cell.angle_gamma   90.00
#
_symmetry.space_group_name_H-M   'P 1'
#
loop_
_entity.id
_entity.type
_entity.pdbx_description
1 polymer ?
#
loop_
_entity_poly.entity_id
_entity_poly.type
_entity_poly.pdbx_seq_one_letter_code
_entity_poly.pdbx_strand_id
1 'polypeptide(L)'
;MAQRKDFHVAVCGGGIGGLCLTIGLLRQNISCKLYEAASAFEEVGAGVSFGPNTIRAMELIDPQIAKGFENCATTNGWPEKKDTWFDFRTGQEKGTRGGALAAANTHVADVKTRGVGEVGQNSTHRAHFLNELVKLVPDEVPEFGKRLKNISERGDKMVLTFEDGTSAEADAVIGCDGIKSRTREILLGRDHEAAHAVFSGKYAYRGLIPMDVAVDALGDELAKNSQMYMGQHGHVLTFPIEKGKTMNVVAFRTKLDGKWQEEKWVLPSKKEDMLKDFAG
;
A
#
# COMPACT_ATOMS: atom_id res chain seq x y z
N MET A 1 6.03 -10.47 -33.60
CA MET A 1 5.77 -10.86 -32.21
C MET A 1 7.06 -11.44 -31.65
N ALA A 2 7.49 -11.06 -30.44
CA ALA A 2 8.70 -11.64 -29.84
C ALA A 2 8.51 -13.16 -29.64
N GLN A 3 9.55 -13.96 -29.83
CA GLN A 3 9.49 -15.41 -29.61
C GLN A 3 9.21 -15.70 -28.12
N ARG A 4 8.31 -16.65 -27.84
CA ARG A 4 8.01 -17.09 -26.47
C ARG A 4 9.29 -17.65 -25.84
N LYS A 5 9.58 -17.25 -24.61
CA LYS A 5 10.73 -17.76 -23.87
C LYS A 5 10.47 -19.21 -23.41
N ASP A 6 11.53 -20.01 -23.38
CA ASP A 6 11.46 -21.45 -23.06
C ASP A 6 11.55 -21.74 -21.56
N PHE A 7 10.95 -20.88 -20.74
CA PHE A 7 10.88 -21.08 -19.29
C PHE A 7 9.54 -20.59 -18.74
N HIS A 8 9.12 -21.20 -17.63
CA HIS A 8 7.87 -20.93 -16.93
C HIS A 8 8.12 -20.38 -15.52
N VAL A 9 7.40 -19.31 -15.17
CA VAL A 9 7.51 -18.64 -13.87
C VAL A 9 6.22 -18.79 -13.06
N ALA A 10 6.34 -19.28 -11.83
CA ALA A 10 5.26 -19.23 -10.86
C ALA A 10 5.38 -17.95 -10.00
N VAL A 11 4.32 -17.14 -9.98
CA VAL A 11 4.22 -15.97 -9.10
C VAL A 11 3.29 -16.33 -7.94
N CYS A 12 3.77 -16.23 -6.71
CA CYS A 12 2.96 -16.53 -5.51
C CYS A 12 2.47 -15.23 -4.87
N GLY A 13 1.17 -14.92 -4.96
CA GLY A 13 0.54 -13.75 -4.37
C GLY A 13 0.05 -12.72 -5.40
N GLY A 14 -1.26 -12.54 -5.47
CA GLY A 14 -2.00 -11.67 -6.38
C GLY A 14 -2.22 -10.24 -5.88
N GLY A 15 -1.29 -9.71 -5.08
CA GLY A 15 -1.27 -8.29 -4.72
C GLY A 15 -0.79 -7.40 -5.88
N ILE A 16 -0.75 -6.08 -5.65
CA ILE A 16 -0.28 -5.09 -6.64
C ILE A 16 1.08 -5.49 -7.25
N GLY A 17 2.05 -5.86 -6.41
CA GLY A 17 3.38 -6.27 -6.88
C GLY A 17 3.35 -7.53 -7.76
N GLY A 18 2.56 -8.54 -7.37
CA GLY A 18 2.42 -9.78 -8.12
C GLY A 18 1.73 -9.57 -9.46
N LEU A 19 0.64 -8.81 -9.51
CA LEU A 19 -0.06 -8.47 -10.75
C LEU A 19 0.83 -7.64 -11.69
N CYS A 20 1.52 -6.62 -11.19
CA CYS A 20 2.47 -5.84 -12.01
C CYS A 20 3.57 -6.72 -12.61
N LEU A 21 4.11 -7.66 -11.82
CA LEU A 21 5.10 -8.62 -12.30
C LEU A 21 4.51 -9.54 -13.38
N THR A 22 3.33 -10.12 -13.13
CA THR A 22 2.63 -10.98 -14.10
C THR A 22 2.38 -10.26 -15.42
N ILE A 23 1.88 -9.02 -15.39
CA ILE A 23 1.69 -8.19 -16.59
C ILE A 23 3.02 -7.99 -17.33
N GLY A 24 4.09 -7.68 -16.60
CA GLY A 24 5.44 -7.54 -17.18
C GLY A 24 5.94 -8.82 -17.85
N LEU A 25 5.76 -9.99 -17.21
CA LEU A 25 6.13 -11.29 -17.77
C LEU A 25 5.36 -11.59 -19.06
N LEU A 26 4.05 -11.37 -19.06
CA LEU A 26 3.19 -11.56 -20.24
C LEU A 26 3.61 -10.64 -21.39
N ARG A 27 3.90 -9.37 -21.12
CA ARG A 27 4.38 -8.40 -22.11
C ARG A 27 5.71 -8.82 -22.75
N GLN A 28 6.57 -9.51 -22.00
CA GLN A 28 7.84 -10.06 -22.48
C GLN A 28 7.70 -11.46 -23.11
N ASN A 29 6.47 -11.94 -23.30
CA ASN A 29 6.15 -13.27 -23.82
C ASN A 29 6.81 -14.41 -23.01
N ILE A 30 6.81 -14.27 -21.68
CA ILE A 30 7.25 -15.29 -20.72
C ILE A 30 6.03 -16.06 -20.21
N SER A 31 6.13 -17.39 -20.22
CA SER A 31 5.10 -18.26 -19.66
C SER A 31 5.00 -18.07 -18.15
N CYS A 32 3.82 -17.79 -17.60
CA CYS A 32 3.66 -17.67 -16.15
C CYS A 32 2.27 -18.08 -15.65
N LYS A 33 2.20 -18.39 -14.36
CA LYS A 33 0.98 -18.60 -13.58
C LYS A 33 1.05 -17.78 -12.30
N LEU A 34 -0.09 -17.23 -11.88
CA LEU A 34 -0.23 -16.46 -10.65
C LEU A 34 -1.06 -17.27 -9.65
N TYR A 35 -0.49 -17.59 -8.50
CA TYR A 35 -1.18 -18.35 -7.46
C TYR A 35 -1.62 -17.42 -6.33
N GLU A 36 -2.92 -17.30 -6.09
CA GLU A 36 -3.51 -16.46 -5.04
C GLU A 36 -4.21 -17.32 -3.99
N ALA A 37 -3.96 -17.03 -2.71
CA ALA A 37 -4.53 -17.78 -1.60
C ALA A 37 -6.03 -17.49 -1.38
N ALA A 38 -6.47 -16.26 -1.65
CA ALA A 38 -7.89 -15.88 -1.59
C ALA A 38 -8.68 -16.51 -2.75
N SER A 39 -10.00 -16.65 -2.58
CA SER A 39 -10.90 -17.17 -3.63
C SER A 39 -11.19 -16.15 -4.73
N ALA A 40 -10.87 -14.89 -4.50
CA ALA A 40 -10.96 -13.79 -5.44
C ALA A 40 -9.98 -12.68 -5.03
N PHE A 41 -9.76 -11.70 -5.90
CA PHE A 41 -9.06 -10.48 -5.51
C PHE A 41 -9.92 -9.69 -4.51
N GLU A 42 -9.55 -9.73 -3.23
CA GLU A 42 -10.32 -9.08 -2.17
C GLU A 42 -9.92 -7.61 -1.96
N GLU A 43 -10.94 -6.81 -1.61
CA GLU A 43 -10.88 -5.36 -1.48
C GLU A 43 -10.43 -4.88 -0.09
N VAL A 44 -9.68 -5.68 0.66
CA VAL A 44 -9.25 -5.28 2.00
C VAL A 44 -8.07 -4.31 1.87
N GLY A 45 -8.26 -3.06 2.29
CA GLY A 45 -7.12 -2.15 2.32
C GLY A 45 -7.39 -0.70 2.64
N ALA A 46 -6.26 -0.01 2.73
CA ALA A 46 -6.09 1.41 2.92
C ALA A 46 -6.08 2.17 1.58
N GLY A 47 -6.23 3.51 1.65
CA GLY A 47 -5.65 4.36 0.60
C GLY A 47 -4.15 4.09 0.46
N VAL A 48 -3.69 3.86 -0.76
CA VAL A 48 -2.27 3.76 -1.13
C VAL A 48 -1.87 4.96 -1.95
N SER A 49 -0.62 5.39 -1.81
CA SER A 49 -0.07 6.50 -2.57
C SER A 49 1.17 6.09 -3.33
N PHE A 50 1.35 6.66 -4.53
CA PHE A 50 2.49 6.37 -5.38
C PHE A 50 3.18 7.67 -5.80
N GLY A 51 4.49 7.74 -5.56
CA GLY A 51 5.32 8.86 -5.97
C GLY A 51 5.81 8.74 -7.42
N PRO A 52 6.54 9.75 -7.93
CA PRO A 52 7.00 9.79 -9.32
C PRO A 52 7.83 8.57 -9.75
N ASN A 53 8.65 8.03 -8.85
CA ASN A 53 9.46 6.84 -9.14
C ASN A 53 8.59 5.59 -9.40
N THR A 54 7.48 5.46 -8.68
CA THR A 54 6.58 4.31 -8.84
C THR A 54 5.77 4.44 -10.12
N ILE A 55 5.29 5.64 -10.46
CA ILE A 55 4.59 5.89 -11.72
C ILE A 55 5.51 5.60 -12.90
N ARG A 56 6.76 6.06 -12.85
CA ARG A 56 7.77 5.72 -13.86
C ARG A 56 8.00 4.20 -13.95
N ALA A 57 8.05 3.50 -12.83
CA ALA A 57 8.19 2.03 -12.84
C ALA A 57 6.98 1.35 -13.50
N MET A 58 5.77 1.82 -13.24
CA MET A 58 4.55 1.32 -13.90
C MET A 58 4.64 1.49 -15.42
N GLU A 59 5.01 2.69 -15.91
CA GLU A 59 5.17 2.96 -17.34
C GLU A 59 6.22 2.06 -18.01
N LEU A 60 7.32 1.79 -17.32
CA LEU A 60 8.39 0.91 -17.81
C LEU A 60 7.97 -0.56 -17.88
N ILE A 61 7.11 -1.02 -16.96
CA ILE A 61 6.57 -2.38 -16.97
C ILE A 61 5.52 -2.49 -18.08
N ASP A 62 4.47 -1.69 -18.01
CA ASP A 62 3.43 -1.58 -19.03
C ASP A 62 2.68 -0.24 -18.86
N PRO A 63 2.61 0.63 -19.89
CA PRO A 63 1.88 1.90 -19.81
C PRO A 63 0.41 1.77 -19.38
N GLN A 64 -0.24 0.62 -19.60
CA GLN A 64 -1.61 0.38 -19.16
C GLN A 64 -1.73 0.29 -17.63
N ILE A 65 -0.67 -0.11 -16.92
CA ILE A 65 -0.64 -0.10 -15.45
C ILE A 65 -0.73 1.35 -14.95
N ALA A 66 0.09 2.24 -15.52
CA ALA A 66 0.06 3.66 -15.18
C ALA A 66 -1.30 4.29 -15.53
N LYS A 67 -1.89 3.90 -16.67
CA LYS A 67 -3.22 4.36 -17.07
C LYS A 67 -4.33 3.89 -16.11
N GLY A 68 -4.28 2.63 -15.69
CA GLY A 68 -5.20 2.09 -14.69
C GLY A 68 -5.10 2.82 -13.35
N PHE A 69 -3.87 3.16 -12.93
CA PHE A 69 -3.68 3.98 -11.74
C PHE A 69 -4.29 5.38 -11.92
N GLU A 70 -4.05 6.06 -13.05
CA GLU A 70 -4.62 7.38 -13.35
C GLU A 70 -6.16 7.38 -13.27
N ASN A 71 -6.83 6.31 -13.74
CA ASN A 71 -8.29 6.21 -13.73
C ASN A 71 -8.90 6.26 -12.32
N CYS A 72 -8.14 5.79 -11.31
CA CYS A 72 -8.59 5.67 -9.92
C CYS A 72 -7.84 6.59 -8.95
N ALA A 73 -6.85 7.33 -9.43
CA ALA A 73 -6.05 8.30 -8.70
C ALA A 73 -6.88 9.50 -8.21
N THR A 74 -6.48 10.05 -7.08
CA THR A 74 -6.96 11.31 -6.52
C THR A 74 -5.75 12.10 -6.06
N THR A 75 -5.67 13.34 -6.53
CA THR A 75 -4.63 14.29 -6.19
C THR A 75 -5.16 15.38 -5.27
N ASN A 76 -4.26 16.24 -4.80
CA ASN A 76 -4.62 17.51 -4.18
C ASN A 76 -5.62 18.30 -5.05
N GLY A 77 -6.60 18.94 -4.42
CA GLY A 77 -7.68 19.66 -5.10
C GLY A 77 -7.31 21.06 -5.57
N TRP A 78 -6.19 21.62 -5.08
CA TRP A 78 -5.74 22.97 -5.44
C TRP A 78 -4.65 22.95 -6.52
N PRO A 79 -4.78 23.72 -7.62
CA PRO A 79 -3.80 23.75 -8.70
C PRO A 79 -2.38 24.10 -8.25
N GLU A 80 -2.23 25.00 -7.29
CA GLU A 80 -0.95 25.46 -6.74
C GLU A 80 -0.25 24.37 -5.90
N LYS A 81 -1.02 23.36 -5.46
CA LYS A 81 -0.56 22.21 -4.68
C LYS A 81 -0.48 20.93 -5.51
N LYS A 82 -0.56 21.04 -6.85
CA LYS A 82 -0.48 19.89 -7.76
C LYS A 82 0.79 19.05 -7.57
N ASP A 83 1.89 19.69 -7.18
CA ASP A 83 3.23 19.10 -6.98
C ASP A 83 3.53 18.80 -5.51
N THR A 84 2.60 19.08 -4.60
CA THR A 84 2.81 18.96 -3.15
C THR A 84 2.49 17.54 -2.68
N TRP A 85 3.46 16.86 -2.05
CA TRP A 85 3.28 15.55 -1.43
C TRP A 85 2.57 15.64 -0.07
N PHE A 86 3.00 16.57 0.77
CA PHE A 86 2.34 16.91 2.04
C PHE A 86 2.74 18.32 2.47
N ASP A 87 1.77 19.07 2.97
CA ASP A 87 2.02 20.23 3.82
C ASP A 87 2.20 19.76 5.27
N PHE A 88 3.30 20.15 5.91
CA PHE A 88 3.58 19.84 7.30
C PHE A 88 3.10 20.98 8.19
N ARG A 89 2.40 20.61 9.27
CA ARG A 89 1.80 21.54 10.21
C ARG A 89 2.11 21.17 11.65
N THR A 90 2.10 22.15 12.54
CA THR A 90 2.09 21.88 13.98
C THR A 90 0.77 21.19 14.35
N GLY A 91 0.86 20.05 15.03
CA GLY A 91 -0.29 19.29 15.53
C GLY A 91 -0.51 19.41 17.04
N GLN A 92 0.39 20.11 17.75
CA GLN A 92 0.33 20.31 19.20
C GLN A 92 0.66 21.76 19.55
N GLU A 93 0.10 22.27 20.64
CA GLU A 93 0.26 23.67 21.06
C GLU A 93 1.52 23.90 21.91
N LYS A 94 2.04 22.85 22.58
CA LYS A 94 3.18 22.97 23.52
C LYS A 94 4.41 22.21 23.04
N GLY A 95 5.55 22.89 23.07
CA GLY A 95 6.85 22.34 22.68
C GLY A 95 7.49 21.51 23.79
N THR A 96 8.38 20.60 23.38
CA THR A 96 9.06 19.65 24.30
C THR A 96 10.42 20.13 24.79
N ARG A 97 10.94 21.23 24.22
CA ARG A 97 12.29 21.77 24.49
C ARG A 97 12.26 23.15 25.18
N GLY A 98 11.19 23.48 25.89
CA GLY A 98 11.08 24.74 26.65
C GLY A 98 10.92 26.02 25.81
N GLY A 99 10.84 25.90 24.47
CA GLY A 99 10.46 27.00 23.58
C GLY A 99 8.96 27.01 23.31
N ALA A 100 8.40 28.20 23.08
CA ALA A 100 7.04 28.34 22.55
C ALA A 100 6.98 27.69 21.15
N LEU A 101 6.03 26.78 20.92
CA LEU A 101 5.69 26.39 19.56
C LEU A 101 4.88 27.51 18.91
N ALA A 102 4.85 27.54 17.57
CA ALA A 102 3.78 28.21 16.87
C ALA A 102 2.43 27.60 17.28
N ALA A 103 1.35 28.36 17.17
CA ALA A 103 -0.01 27.88 17.45
C ALA A 103 -0.29 26.54 16.73
N ALA A 104 -1.19 25.72 17.25
CA ALA A 104 -1.62 24.51 16.54
C ALA A 104 -2.12 24.86 15.13
N ASN A 105 -1.94 23.93 14.19
CA ASN A 105 -2.29 24.08 12.77
C ASN A 105 -1.47 25.15 12.00
N THR A 106 -0.33 25.58 12.54
CA THR A 106 0.60 26.47 11.81
C THR A 106 1.34 25.69 10.74
N HIS A 107 1.36 26.20 9.51
CA HIS A 107 2.17 25.66 8.42
C HIS A 107 3.67 25.78 8.73
N VAL A 108 4.41 24.68 8.58
CA VAL A 108 5.84 24.59 8.87
C VAL A 108 6.65 24.51 7.59
N ALA A 109 6.27 23.61 6.68
CA ALA A 109 6.96 23.37 5.42
C ALA A 109 6.10 22.55 4.47
N ASP A 110 6.33 22.67 3.18
CA ASP A 110 5.80 21.77 2.17
C ASP A 110 6.90 20.85 1.62
N VAL A 111 6.53 19.60 1.32
CA VAL A 111 7.39 18.69 0.56
C VAL A 111 6.80 18.55 -0.83
N LYS A 112 7.59 18.93 -1.84
CA LYS A 112 7.21 18.84 -3.25
C LYS A 112 7.88 17.65 -3.93
N THR A 113 7.15 17.01 -4.82
CA THR A 113 7.70 16.00 -5.73
C THR A 113 8.32 16.69 -6.95
N ARG A 114 9.35 16.05 -7.53
CA ARG A 114 9.95 16.48 -8.80
C ARG A 114 10.12 15.27 -9.70
N GLY A 115 9.96 15.45 -11.02
CA GLY A 115 10.16 14.40 -12.02
C GLY A 115 9.01 14.28 -13.01
N VAL A 116 9.05 13.19 -13.80
CA VAL A 116 8.03 12.88 -14.82
C VAL A 116 6.65 12.84 -14.18
N GLY A 117 5.71 13.60 -14.76
CA GLY A 117 4.32 13.66 -14.34
C GLY A 117 3.94 14.81 -13.41
N GLU A 118 4.89 15.55 -12.81
CA GLU A 118 4.63 16.67 -11.87
C GLU A 118 3.50 16.42 -10.84
N VAL A 119 3.30 15.18 -10.42
CA VAL A 119 2.24 14.83 -9.46
C VAL A 119 2.78 14.83 -8.04
N GLY A 120 2.12 15.60 -7.18
CA GLY A 120 2.29 15.64 -5.73
C GLY A 120 1.71 14.40 -5.08
N GLN A 121 0.91 14.57 -4.04
CA GLN A 121 0.18 13.46 -3.43
C GLN A 121 -0.74 12.84 -4.46
N ASN A 122 -0.56 11.56 -4.73
CA ASN A 122 -1.34 10.82 -5.69
C ASN A 122 -1.77 9.48 -5.06
N SER A 123 -3.04 9.41 -4.69
CA SER A 123 -3.56 8.32 -3.87
C SER A 123 -4.79 7.65 -4.49
N THR A 124 -5.03 6.40 -4.13
CA THR A 124 -6.22 5.66 -4.57
C THR A 124 -6.64 4.64 -3.51
N HIS A 125 -7.90 4.20 -3.57
CA HIS A 125 -8.32 3.04 -2.82
C HIS A 125 -7.62 1.81 -3.40
N ARG A 126 -6.89 1.05 -2.57
CA ARG A 126 -6.09 -0.12 -3.01
C ARG A 126 -6.90 -1.07 -3.89
N ALA A 127 -8.15 -1.34 -3.53
CA ALA A 127 -9.03 -2.24 -4.27
C ALA A 127 -9.33 -1.77 -5.69
N HIS A 128 -9.57 -0.47 -5.88
CA HIS A 128 -9.86 0.08 -7.20
C HIS A 128 -8.67 -0.09 -8.14
N PHE A 129 -7.46 0.20 -7.65
CA PHE A 129 -6.27 -0.01 -8.47
C PHE A 129 -6.01 -1.49 -8.75
N LEU A 130 -6.23 -2.37 -7.77
CA LEU A 130 -6.15 -3.81 -7.99
C LEU A 130 -7.09 -4.26 -9.11
N ASN A 131 -8.34 -3.78 -9.10
CA ASN A 131 -9.33 -4.09 -10.15
C ASN A 131 -8.90 -3.59 -11.53
N GLU A 132 -8.20 -2.46 -11.63
CA GLU A 132 -7.63 -1.99 -12.90
C GLU A 132 -6.51 -2.91 -13.40
N LEU A 133 -5.68 -3.46 -12.51
CA LEU A 133 -4.61 -4.40 -12.87
C LEU A 133 -5.15 -5.76 -13.32
N VAL A 134 -6.18 -6.27 -12.64
CA VAL A 134 -6.79 -7.57 -12.96
C VAL A 134 -7.31 -7.60 -14.40
N LYS A 135 -7.87 -6.49 -14.90
CA LYS A 135 -8.34 -6.36 -16.29
C LYS A 135 -7.24 -6.53 -17.34
N LEU A 136 -5.97 -6.41 -16.95
CA LEU A 136 -4.81 -6.54 -17.83
C LEU A 136 -4.23 -7.96 -17.84
N VAL A 137 -4.75 -8.86 -17.00
CA VAL A 137 -4.29 -10.24 -16.88
C VAL A 137 -5.35 -11.18 -17.48
N PRO A 138 -5.01 -12.06 -18.44
CA PRO A 138 -5.95 -13.04 -18.98
C PRO A 138 -6.47 -13.99 -17.90
N ASP A 139 -7.77 -14.35 -17.98
CA ASP A 139 -8.47 -15.15 -16.96
C ASP A 139 -7.83 -16.52 -16.68
N GLU A 140 -7.09 -17.08 -17.64
CA GLU A 140 -6.41 -18.36 -17.50
C GLU A 140 -5.09 -18.30 -16.69
N VAL A 141 -4.57 -17.10 -16.41
CA VAL A 141 -3.27 -16.92 -15.74
C VAL A 141 -3.38 -17.06 -14.22
N PRO A 142 -4.36 -16.44 -13.53
CA PRO A 142 -4.54 -16.61 -12.09
C PRO A 142 -5.17 -17.96 -11.72
N GLU A 143 -4.67 -18.55 -10.63
CA GLU A 143 -5.27 -19.69 -9.95
C GLU A 143 -5.54 -19.32 -8.50
N PHE A 144 -6.82 -19.21 -8.14
CA PHE A 144 -7.30 -18.82 -6.82
C PHE A 144 -7.44 -20.01 -5.88
N GLY A 145 -7.53 -19.73 -4.57
CA GLY A 145 -7.57 -20.76 -3.53
C GLY A 145 -6.26 -21.53 -3.38
N LYS A 146 -5.16 -21.03 -3.97
CA LYS A 146 -3.84 -21.66 -4.01
C LYS A 146 -2.94 -21.06 -2.94
N ARG A 147 -3.19 -21.44 -1.68
CA ARG A 147 -2.28 -21.10 -0.58
C ARG A 147 -1.03 -21.97 -0.64
N LEU A 148 0.12 -21.35 -0.91
CA LEU A 148 1.41 -22.03 -0.96
C LEU A 148 1.71 -22.70 0.38
N LYS A 149 2.09 -23.98 0.35
CA LYS A 149 2.49 -24.77 1.51
C LYS A 149 4.00 -25.01 1.54
N ASN A 150 4.58 -25.45 0.42
CA ASN A 150 6.02 -25.72 0.32
C ASN A 150 6.51 -25.55 -1.12
N ILE A 151 7.81 -25.30 -1.26
CA ILE A 151 8.54 -25.34 -2.53
C ILE A 151 9.70 -26.34 -2.35
N SER A 152 9.90 -27.21 -3.33
CA SER A 152 11.03 -28.14 -3.36
C SER A 152 11.64 -28.23 -4.75
N GLU A 153 12.94 -28.44 -4.84
CA GLU A 153 13.63 -28.70 -6.10
C GLU A 153 13.43 -30.16 -6.53
N ARG A 154 13.16 -30.36 -7.83
CA ARG A 154 13.07 -31.69 -8.45
C ARG A 154 13.75 -31.65 -9.82
N GLY A 155 15.01 -32.05 -9.86
CA GLY A 155 15.85 -31.85 -11.05
C GLY A 155 16.00 -30.36 -11.34
N ASP A 156 15.70 -29.94 -12.56
CA ASP A 156 15.81 -28.54 -12.99
C ASP A 156 14.53 -27.72 -12.76
N LYS A 157 13.53 -28.26 -12.04
CA LYS A 157 12.24 -27.60 -11.79
C LYS A 157 12.02 -27.37 -10.30
N MET A 158 11.26 -26.32 -10.02
CA MET A 158 10.66 -26.03 -8.73
C MET A 158 9.25 -26.63 -8.67
N VAL A 159 8.98 -27.42 -7.63
CA VAL A 159 7.66 -28.01 -7.36
C VAL A 159 7.00 -27.24 -6.23
N LEU A 160 5.90 -26.57 -6.51
CA LEU A 160 5.05 -25.91 -5.54
C LEU A 160 3.97 -26.88 -5.07
N THR A 161 3.74 -26.94 -3.76
CA THR A 161 2.61 -27.67 -3.17
C THR A 161 1.71 -26.70 -2.44
N PHE A 162 0.41 -26.90 -2.56
CA PHE A 162 -0.61 -26.02 -1.99
C PHE A 162 -1.38 -26.72 -0.87
N GLU A 163 -2.07 -25.95 -0.03
CA GLU A 163 -2.85 -26.50 1.08
C GLU A 163 -4.05 -27.34 0.64
N ASP A 164 -4.58 -27.12 -0.57
CA ASP A 164 -5.63 -27.93 -1.17
C ASP A 164 -5.15 -29.33 -1.65
N GLY A 165 -3.86 -29.63 -1.47
CA GLY A 165 -3.23 -30.89 -1.86
C GLY A 165 -2.76 -30.93 -3.31
N THR A 166 -3.02 -29.90 -4.11
CA THR A 166 -2.53 -29.81 -5.49
C THR A 166 -1.07 -29.36 -5.56
N SER A 167 -0.47 -29.51 -6.74
CA SER A 167 0.90 -29.09 -7.02
C SER A 167 1.05 -28.47 -8.39
N ALA A 168 2.09 -27.66 -8.57
CA ALA A 168 2.49 -27.08 -9.85
C ALA A 168 4.02 -27.15 -10.02
N GLU A 169 4.49 -27.12 -11.26
CA GLU A 169 5.92 -27.11 -11.60
C GLU A 169 6.28 -25.83 -12.36
N ALA A 170 7.44 -25.24 -12.05
CA ALA A 170 7.96 -24.06 -12.73
C ALA A 170 9.49 -24.07 -12.82
N ASP A 171 10.06 -23.31 -13.74
CA ASP A 171 11.51 -23.08 -13.82
C ASP A 171 12.00 -22.11 -12.74
N ALA A 172 11.13 -21.19 -12.32
CA ALA A 172 11.41 -20.26 -11.23
C ALA A 172 10.15 -19.93 -10.44
N VAL A 173 10.32 -19.62 -9.16
CA VAL A 173 9.25 -19.15 -8.27
C VAL A 173 9.59 -17.76 -7.76
N ILE A 174 8.62 -16.83 -7.83
CA ILE A 174 8.76 -15.47 -7.30
C ILE A 174 7.71 -15.27 -6.20
N GLY A 175 8.19 -14.95 -5.00
CA GLY A 175 7.34 -14.63 -3.85
C GLY A 175 6.84 -13.18 -3.89
N CYS A 176 5.54 -13.01 -4.12
CA CYS A 176 4.80 -11.75 -4.06
C CYS A 176 3.67 -11.81 -3.00
N ASP A 177 3.84 -12.66 -2.00
CA ASP A 177 2.86 -13.13 -1.01
C ASP A 177 2.84 -12.29 0.28
N GLY A 178 3.30 -11.04 0.19
CA GLY A 178 3.07 -9.99 1.17
C GLY A 178 3.88 -10.10 2.47
N ILE A 179 3.43 -9.36 3.49
CA ILE A 179 4.18 -9.19 4.74
C ILE A 179 4.25 -10.48 5.58
N LYS A 180 3.30 -11.40 5.44
CA LYS A 180 3.32 -12.76 6.04
C LYS A 180 3.67 -13.82 4.98
N SER A 181 4.76 -13.57 4.25
CA SER A 181 5.20 -14.37 3.10
C SER A 181 5.60 -15.79 3.49
N ARG A 182 4.96 -16.78 2.87
CA ARG A 182 5.37 -18.18 2.99
C ARG A 182 6.65 -18.45 2.23
N THR A 183 6.84 -17.79 1.09
CA THR A 183 8.06 -17.90 0.28
C THR A 183 9.30 -17.47 1.07
N ARG A 184 9.18 -16.38 1.85
CA ARG A 184 10.27 -15.92 2.73
C ARG A 184 10.57 -16.90 3.87
N GLU A 185 9.55 -17.52 4.46
CA GLU A 185 9.76 -18.57 5.47
C GLU A 185 10.47 -19.81 4.89
N ILE A 186 10.11 -20.22 3.67
CA ILE A 186 10.76 -21.35 2.99
C ILE A 186 12.23 -21.04 2.72
N LEU A 187 12.53 -19.82 2.27
CA LEU A 187 13.89 -19.41 1.92
C LEU A 187 14.81 -19.26 3.15
N LEU A 188 14.32 -18.63 4.22
CA LEU A 188 15.14 -18.28 5.39
C LEU A 188 15.08 -19.33 6.51
N GLY A 189 14.09 -20.23 6.46
CA GLY A 189 13.74 -21.13 7.56
C GLY A 189 12.75 -20.48 8.53
N ARG A 190 11.75 -21.25 8.96
CA ARG A 190 10.64 -20.77 9.79
C ARG A 190 11.08 -20.21 11.14
N ASP A 191 12.19 -20.69 11.68
CA ASP A 191 12.68 -20.25 12.99
C ASP A 191 13.57 -18.99 12.90
N HIS A 192 13.88 -18.51 11.69
CA HIS A 192 14.72 -17.32 11.50
C HIS A 192 13.92 -16.03 11.72
N GLU A 193 14.46 -15.09 12.50
CA GLU A 193 13.78 -13.82 12.85
C GLU A 193 13.36 -13.03 11.60
N ALA A 194 14.26 -12.91 10.61
CA ALA A 194 13.98 -12.22 9.34
C ALA A 194 12.90 -12.89 8.46
N ALA A 195 12.44 -14.11 8.79
CA ALA A 195 11.27 -14.69 8.14
C ALA A 195 9.97 -13.97 8.54
N HIS A 196 9.96 -13.33 9.72
CA HIS A 196 8.77 -12.77 10.34
C HIS A 196 8.73 -11.25 10.31
N ALA A 197 7.51 -10.71 10.31
CA ALA A 197 7.30 -9.28 10.46
C ALA A 197 7.47 -8.87 11.92
N VAL A 198 8.08 -7.71 12.14
CA VAL A 198 8.31 -7.14 13.47
C VAL A 198 7.42 -5.91 13.66
N PHE A 199 6.84 -5.77 14.85
CA PHE A 199 6.06 -4.59 15.19
C PHE A 199 6.96 -3.35 15.29
N SER A 200 6.57 -2.26 14.62
CA SER A 200 7.37 -1.03 14.55
C SER A 200 7.36 -0.17 15.83
N GLY A 201 6.60 -0.58 16.85
CA GLY A 201 6.33 0.26 18.02
C GLY A 201 5.30 1.37 17.75
N LYS A 202 4.58 1.33 16.62
CA LYS A 202 3.56 2.33 16.25
C LYS A 202 2.29 1.67 15.74
N TYR A 203 1.16 2.24 16.08
CA TYR A 203 -0.16 1.86 15.56
C TYR A 203 -0.87 3.07 14.97
N ALA A 204 -1.95 2.85 14.24
CA ALA A 204 -2.70 3.92 13.61
C ALA A 204 -4.21 3.70 13.73
N TYR A 205 -4.93 4.77 14.04
CA TYR A 205 -6.37 4.87 13.81
C TYR A 205 -6.60 5.25 12.35
N ARG A 206 -7.62 4.68 11.73
CA ARG A 206 -7.98 4.95 10.33
C ARG A 206 -9.45 5.31 10.27
N GLY A 207 -9.77 6.34 9.49
CA GLY A 207 -11.13 6.81 9.29
C GLY A 207 -11.30 7.43 7.92
N LEU A 208 -12.55 7.44 7.46
CA LEU A 208 -12.98 8.11 6.25
C LEU A 208 -14.00 9.18 6.65
N ILE A 209 -13.86 10.39 6.12
CA ILE A 209 -14.76 11.50 6.40
C ILE A 209 -15.30 12.01 5.06
N PRO A 210 -16.62 12.13 4.88
CA PRO A 210 -17.20 12.81 3.71
C PRO A 210 -16.59 14.21 3.51
N MET A 211 -16.26 14.57 2.27
CA MET A 211 -15.49 15.80 2.02
C MET A 211 -16.24 17.07 2.43
N ASP A 212 -17.56 17.11 2.30
CA ASP A 212 -18.40 18.21 2.78
C ASP A 212 -18.23 18.42 4.30
N VAL A 213 -18.32 17.35 5.10
CA VAL A 213 -18.09 17.39 6.54
C VAL A 213 -16.66 17.82 6.88
N ALA A 214 -15.68 17.39 6.09
CA ALA A 214 -14.28 17.78 6.28
C ALA A 214 -14.05 19.26 5.97
N VAL A 215 -14.65 19.79 4.91
CA VAL A 215 -14.59 21.21 4.53
C VAL A 215 -15.25 22.09 5.59
N ASP A 216 -16.41 21.69 6.11
CA ASP A 216 -17.09 22.42 7.18
C ASP A 216 -16.23 22.51 8.45
N ALA A 217 -15.47 21.47 8.75
CA ALA A 217 -14.63 21.41 9.95
C ALA A 217 -13.25 22.08 9.80
N LEU A 218 -12.61 21.98 8.63
CA LEU A 218 -11.21 22.36 8.43
C LEU A 218 -11.02 23.52 7.45
N GLY A 219 -12.07 23.92 6.73
CA GLY A 219 -11.97 24.80 5.58
C GLY A 219 -11.53 24.07 4.31
N ASP A 220 -11.79 24.72 3.17
CA ASP A 220 -11.65 24.12 1.84
C ASP A 220 -10.22 23.66 1.53
N GLU A 221 -9.23 24.52 1.79
CA GLU A 221 -7.83 24.25 1.47
C GLU A 221 -7.29 23.04 2.25
N LEU A 222 -7.56 22.95 3.56
CA LEU A 222 -7.00 21.88 4.39
C LEU A 222 -7.66 20.54 4.10
N ALA A 223 -8.98 20.52 3.90
CA ALA A 223 -9.71 19.28 3.64
C ALA A 223 -9.36 18.66 2.28
N LYS A 224 -9.19 19.51 1.25
CA LYS A 224 -8.98 19.05 -0.14
C LYS A 224 -7.51 18.85 -0.53
N ASN A 225 -6.58 19.06 0.39
CA ASN A 225 -5.15 18.87 0.12
C ASN A 225 -4.50 18.00 1.20
N SER A 226 -3.37 17.40 0.87
CA SER A 226 -2.63 16.51 1.75
C SER A 226 -1.94 17.25 2.90
N GLN A 227 -2.30 16.90 4.14
CA GLN A 227 -1.76 17.51 5.35
C GLN A 227 -1.05 16.48 6.24
N MET A 228 -0.02 16.94 6.95
CA MET A 228 0.74 16.18 7.94
C MET A 228 0.84 16.99 9.24
N TYR A 229 0.01 16.65 10.23
CA TYR A 229 -0.01 17.29 11.53
C TYR A 229 0.97 16.60 12.48
N MET A 230 2.03 17.30 12.86
CA MET A 230 3.14 16.75 13.63
C MET A 230 3.01 17.04 15.13
N GLY A 231 3.09 16.00 15.95
CA GLY A 231 3.11 16.10 17.41
C GLY A 231 4.16 15.19 18.04
N GLN A 232 4.34 15.33 19.35
CA GLN A 232 5.20 14.43 20.11
C GLN A 232 4.54 13.05 20.20
N HIS A 233 5.29 12.00 19.85
CA HIS A 233 4.85 10.60 19.87
C HIS A 233 3.64 10.26 18.97
N GLY A 234 3.08 11.21 18.24
CA GLY A 234 1.98 10.97 17.31
C GLY A 234 1.96 11.98 16.16
N HIS A 235 1.35 11.59 15.05
CA HIS A 235 1.09 12.48 13.93
C HIS A 235 -0.20 12.05 13.24
N VAL A 236 -0.87 12.99 12.58
CA VAL A 236 -2.07 12.73 11.80
C VAL A 236 -1.81 13.13 10.37
N LEU A 237 -2.15 12.26 9.43
CA LEU A 237 -2.14 12.59 8.03
C LEU A 237 -3.55 12.55 7.46
N THR A 238 -3.83 13.50 6.56
CA THR A 238 -5.10 13.58 5.83
C THR A 238 -4.81 13.79 4.36
N PHE A 239 -5.63 13.22 3.49
CA PHE A 239 -5.56 13.47 2.05
C PHE A 239 -6.87 13.07 1.36
N PRO A 240 -7.22 13.71 0.23
CA PRO A 240 -8.41 13.36 -0.53
C PRO A 240 -8.26 12.02 -1.25
N ILE A 241 -9.33 11.23 -1.28
CA ILE A 241 -9.48 10.02 -2.08
C ILE A 241 -10.81 10.08 -2.85
N GLU A 242 -11.12 9.05 -3.65
CA GLU A 242 -12.41 8.90 -4.36
C GLU A 242 -12.78 10.12 -5.21
N LYS A 243 -11.81 10.64 -5.98
CA LYS A 243 -11.95 11.85 -6.80
C LYS A 243 -12.34 13.09 -5.99
N GLY A 244 -11.87 13.15 -4.73
CA GLY A 244 -12.08 14.26 -3.82
C GLY A 244 -13.39 14.22 -3.05
N LYS A 245 -14.15 13.12 -3.09
CA LYS A 245 -15.42 12.98 -2.36
C LYS A 245 -15.26 12.61 -0.90
N THR A 246 -14.12 12.01 -0.54
CA THR A 246 -13.84 11.48 0.80
C THR A 246 -12.44 11.89 1.23
N MET A 247 -12.28 12.34 2.46
CA MET A 247 -10.99 12.57 3.10
C MET A 247 -10.57 11.31 3.87
N ASN A 248 -9.43 10.74 3.53
CA ASN A 248 -8.81 9.66 4.30
C ASN A 248 -8.02 10.27 5.48
N VAL A 249 -8.21 9.70 6.67
CA VAL A 249 -7.51 10.11 7.90
C VAL A 249 -6.72 8.92 8.45
N VAL A 250 -5.44 9.13 8.76
CA VAL A 250 -4.63 8.15 9.48
C VAL A 250 -3.91 8.85 10.63
N ALA A 251 -4.25 8.47 11.85
CA ALA A 251 -3.68 9.05 13.06
C ALA A 251 -2.75 8.04 13.73
N PHE A 252 -1.44 8.25 13.59
CA PHE A 252 -0.40 7.39 14.12
C PHE A 252 -0.04 7.75 15.55
N ARG A 253 0.12 6.73 16.39
CA ARG A 253 0.58 6.85 17.76
C ARG A 253 1.73 5.88 18.04
N THR A 254 2.72 6.35 18.78
CA THR A 254 3.82 5.52 19.28
C THR A 254 3.33 4.76 20.50
N LYS A 255 3.49 3.44 20.49
CA LYS A 255 3.23 2.58 21.63
C LYS A 255 4.46 2.58 22.54
N LEU A 256 4.36 3.23 23.70
CA LEU A 256 5.52 3.50 24.56
C LEU A 256 6.18 2.25 25.14
N ASP A 257 5.42 1.16 25.33
CA ASP A 257 5.96 -0.13 25.76
C ASP A 257 6.60 -0.95 24.62
N GLY A 258 6.46 -0.49 23.37
CA GLY A 258 6.98 -1.13 22.17
C GLY A 258 6.37 -2.50 21.82
N LYS A 259 5.29 -2.94 22.48
CA LYS A 259 4.80 -4.33 22.38
C LYS A 259 3.43 -4.42 21.76
N TRP A 260 3.26 -5.22 20.71
CA TRP A 260 1.93 -5.60 20.21
C TRP A 260 1.50 -6.92 20.85
N GLN A 261 0.46 -6.91 21.68
CA GLN A 261 0.03 -8.09 22.46
C GLN A 261 -1.08 -8.90 21.80
N GLU A 262 -1.65 -8.38 20.73
CA GLU A 262 -2.81 -8.94 20.05
C GLU A 262 -2.37 -9.80 18.86
N GLU A 263 -3.01 -10.95 18.65
CA GLU A 263 -2.71 -11.79 17.49
C GLU A 263 -3.07 -11.08 16.16
N LYS A 264 -4.17 -10.33 16.18
CA LYS A 264 -4.66 -9.53 15.05
C LYS A 264 -3.96 -8.17 15.02
N TRP A 265 -3.64 -7.70 13.82
CA TRP A 265 -3.05 -6.37 13.60
C TRP A 265 -4.09 -5.28 13.33
N VAL A 266 -5.34 -5.67 13.10
CA VAL A 266 -6.47 -4.75 12.89
C VAL A 266 -7.52 -5.10 13.93
N LEU A 267 -7.90 -4.10 14.71
CA LEU A 267 -8.84 -4.21 15.81
C LEU A 267 -9.89 -3.11 15.67
N PRO A 268 -11.16 -3.38 16.00
CA PRO A 268 -12.13 -2.32 16.22
C PRO A 268 -11.60 -1.37 17.30
N SER A 269 -11.75 -0.06 17.08
CA SER A 269 -11.38 0.97 18.05
C SER A 269 -12.55 1.89 18.33
N LYS A 270 -12.58 2.46 19.54
CA LYS A 270 -13.57 3.47 19.90
C LYS A 270 -13.00 4.86 19.63
N LYS A 271 -13.88 5.80 19.31
CA LYS A 271 -13.50 7.20 19.08
C LYS A 271 -12.83 7.79 20.32
N GLU A 272 -13.30 7.43 21.50
CA GLU A 272 -12.80 7.90 22.79
C GLU A 272 -11.34 7.50 23.02
N ASP A 273 -10.93 6.31 22.59
CA ASP A 273 -9.55 5.85 22.74
C ASP A 273 -8.60 6.70 21.87
N MET A 274 -9.00 6.97 20.63
CA MET A 274 -8.27 7.87 19.74
C MET A 274 -8.18 9.28 20.34
N LEU A 275 -9.29 9.83 20.82
CA LEU A 275 -9.29 11.17 21.43
C LEU A 275 -8.38 11.26 22.65
N LYS A 276 -8.35 10.20 23.48
CA LYS A 276 -7.45 10.11 24.63
C LYS A 276 -5.98 10.08 24.21
N ASP A 277 -5.65 9.34 23.16
CA ASP A 277 -4.28 9.28 22.63
C ASP A 277 -3.79 10.61 22.06
N PHE A 278 -4.70 11.44 21.54
CA PHE A 278 -4.39 12.75 20.97
C PHE A 278 -4.87 13.90 21.88
N ALA A 279 -4.98 13.66 23.18
CA ALA A 279 -5.25 14.71 24.15
C ALA A 279 -3.98 15.56 24.40
N GLY A 280 -4.04 16.84 24.04
CA GLY A 280 -2.93 17.82 24.17
C GLY A 280 -2.28 18.19 22.83
#